data_AF-A0A8H3S677-F1
#
_entry.id   AF-A0A8H3S677-F1
#
_cell.length_a   1.000
_cell.length_b   1.000
_cell.length_c   1.000
_cell.angle_alpha   90.00
_cell.angle_beta   90.00
_cell.angle_gamma   90.00
#
_symmetry.space_group_name_H-M   'P 1'
#
loop_
_entity.id
_entity.type
_entity.pdbx_description
1 polymer ?
#
loop_
_entity_poly.entity_id
_entity_poly.type
_entity_poly.pdbx_seq_one_letter_code
_entity_poly.pdbx_strand_id
1 'polypeptide(L)'
;MHYRALHDHGPTFCFWRNYLHHFRVQRLPFRPSASPLAPSASLENSASSAARIAAAQNTPMPNPPRGITTVNLVEAATAWVMHRHGSPTDLILGQTITGRSIAVPGIDTVLGVCLNFIPFRVTLPPASCATAPTGPRKPGCHESSSIRM
;
A
#
# COMPACT_ATOMS: atom_id res chain seq x y z
N MET A 1 20.67 13.89 5.51
CA MET A 1 19.55 13.86 4.55
C MET A 1 19.35 15.17 3.78
N HIS A 2 19.61 16.36 4.35
CA HIS A 2 19.45 17.66 3.63
C HIS A 2 20.49 17.91 2.50
N TYR A 3 21.69 17.34 2.59
CA TYR A 3 22.78 17.62 1.64
C TYR A 3 22.57 17.04 0.23
N ARG A 4 21.93 15.87 0.10
CA ARG A 4 21.67 15.20 -1.20
C ARG A 4 20.54 15.83 -2.01
N ALA A 5 19.57 16.48 -1.34
CA ALA A 5 18.40 17.04 -2.01
C ALA A 5 18.70 18.32 -2.82
N LEU A 6 19.79 19.02 -2.49
CA LEU A 6 20.13 20.31 -3.11
C LEU A 6 21.02 20.20 -4.35
N HIS A 7 21.66 19.05 -4.60
CA HIS A 7 22.78 18.99 -5.55
C HIS A 7 22.80 17.79 -6.50
N ASP A 8 21.82 16.89 -6.48
CA ASP A 8 21.89 15.69 -7.32
C ASP A 8 20.56 15.43 -8.07
N HIS A 9 20.52 15.89 -9.34
CA HIS A 9 19.50 15.53 -10.32
C HIS A 9 19.85 14.23 -11.08
N GLY A 10 20.51 13.28 -10.41
CA GLY A 10 20.88 11.99 -10.98
C GLY A 10 19.67 11.10 -11.36
N PRO A 11 19.95 9.91 -11.93
CA PRO A 11 18.91 8.99 -12.44
C PRO A 11 17.88 8.57 -11.39
N THR A 12 18.29 8.43 -10.12
CA THR A 12 17.39 8.11 -9.00
C THR A 12 16.35 9.21 -8.76
N PHE A 13 16.74 10.48 -8.88
CA PHE A 13 15.82 11.60 -8.72
C PHE A 13 14.79 11.65 -9.84
N CYS A 14 15.23 11.43 -11.09
CA CYS A 14 14.33 11.33 -12.24
C CYS A 14 13.34 10.16 -12.09
N PHE A 15 13.80 9.01 -11.61
CA PHE A 15 12.92 7.87 -11.31
C PHE A 15 11.81 8.26 -10.33
N TRP A 16 12.15 8.79 -9.15
CA TRP A 16 11.15 9.15 -8.14
C TRP A 16 10.23 10.27 -8.61
N ARG A 17 10.75 11.25 -9.34
CA ARG A 17 9.94 12.32 -9.92
C ARG A 17 8.89 11.76 -10.89
N ASN A 18 9.29 10.86 -11.78
CA ASN A 18 8.37 10.24 -12.74
C ASN A 18 7.38 9.29 -12.05
N TYR A 19 7.85 8.49 -11.09
CA TYR A 19 7.03 7.55 -10.34
C TYR A 19 5.88 8.24 -9.56
N LEU A 20 6.15 9.43 -9.01
CA LEU A 20 5.21 10.20 -8.19
C LEU A 20 4.46 11.31 -8.95
N HIS A 21 4.82 11.61 -10.21
CA HIS A 21 4.33 12.77 -10.97
C HIS A 21 2.80 12.90 -11.05
N HIS A 22 2.08 11.77 -11.02
CA HIS A 22 0.62 11.73 -11.20
C HIS A 22 -0.16 11.39 -9.93
N PHE A 23 0.53 11.25 -8.80
CA PHE A 23 -0.15 10.93 -7.57
C PHE A 23 -0.96 12.15 -7.07
N ARG A 24 -2.18 11.88 -6.58
CA ARG A 24 -3.03 12.86 -5.92
C ARG A 24 -3.22 12.42 -4.48
N VAL A 25 -2.90 13.30 -3.54
CA VAL A 25 -3.12 13.03 -2.11
C VAL A 25 -4.62 12.85 -1.88
N GLN A 26 -5.01 11.64 -1.46
CA GLN A 26 -6.39 11.33 -1.16
C GLN A 26 -6.65 11.50 0.34
N ARG A 27 -7.77 12.15 0.68
CA ARG A 27 -8.24 12.18 2.07
C ARG A 27 -8.86 10.82 2.39
N LEU A 28 -8.34 10.18 3.43
CA LEU A 28 -8.97 8.98 3.97
C LEU A 28 -10.28 9.37 4.66
N PRO A 29 -11.32 8.53 4.56
CA PRO A 29 -12.60 8.76 5.23
C PRO A 29 -12.51 8.57 6.75
N PHE A 30 -11.40 7.99 7.24
CA PHE A 30 -11.11 7.87 8.66
C PHE A 30 -10.50 9.19 9.16
N ARG A 31 -11.30 9.95 9.91
CA ARG A 31 -10.80 11.14 10.61
C ARG A 31 -10.18 10.67 11.93
N PRO A 32 -8.84 10.72 12.11
CA PRO A 32 -8.26 10.45 13.41
C PRO A 32 -8.85 11.46 14.41
N SER A 33 -9.39 10.93 15.52
CA SER A 33 -10.06 11.71 16.58
C SER A 33 -9.13 12.74 17.23
N ALA A 34 -7.81 12.50 17.21
CA ALA A 34 -6.82 13.39 17.79
C ALA A 34 -6.31 14.42 16.76
N SER A 35 -6.51 15.71 17.06
CA SER A 35 -5.80 16.80 16.38
C SER A 35 -4.29 16.66 16.65
N PRO A 36 -3.44 16.51 15.62
CA PRO A 36 -1.98 16.38 15.81
C PRO A 36 -1.31 17.65 16.36
N LEU A 37 -2.05 18.77 16.42
CA LEU A 37 -1.56 20.10 16.80
C LEU A 37 -2.18 20.62 18.10
N ALA A 38 -2.88 19.78 18.88
CA ALA A 38 -3.16 20.19 20.26
C ALA A 38 -1.81 20.25 20.98
N PRO A 39 -1.30 21.44 21.37
CA PRO A 39 -0.14 21.49 22.26
C PRO A 39 -0.52 20.64 23.46
N SER A 40 0.41 19.82 23.93
CA SER A 40 0.25 19.02 25.15
C SER A 40 -0.38 19.92 26.20
N ALA A 41 -1.69 19.76 26.44
CA ALA A 41 -2.31 20.29 27.63
C ALA A 41 -1.50 19.64 28.75
N SER A 42 -0.82 20.50 29.50
CA SER A 42 -0.43 20.34 30.90
C SER A 42 -0.48 18.91 31.43
N LEU A 43 0.63 18.45 32.02
CA LEU A 43 0.81 17.18 32.76
C LEU A 43 -0.21 16.91 33.88
N GLU A 44 -1.32 17.62 33.94
CA GLU A 44 -2.37 17.48 34.94
C GLU A 44 -3.71 17.21 34.22
N ASN A 45 -4.24 16.01 34.42
CA ASN A 45 -5.65 15.65 34.20
C ASN A 45 -6.22 15.81 32.79
N SER A 46 -5.61 15.16 31.82
CA SER A 46 -6.37 14.63 30.68
C SER A 46 -6.06 13.15 30.49
N ALA A 47 -6.62 12.34 31.39
CA ALA A 47 -7.10 11.01 31.03
C ALA A 47 -8.24 11.19 30.01
N SER A 48 -7.92 11.73 28.83
CA SER A 48 -8.69 11.43 27.65
C SER A 48 -8.62 9.92 27.55
N SER A 49 -9.72 9.27 27.94
CA SER A 49 -9.95 7.86 27.65
C SER A 49 -9.94 7.75 26.13
N ALA A 50 -8.73 7.67 25.57
CA ALA A 50 -8.50 7.08 24.27
C ALA A 50 -9.00 5.66 24.49
N ALA A 51 -10.28 5.45 24.19
CA ALA A 51 -10.90 4.14 24.24
C ALA A 51 -9.96 3.23 23.47
N ARG A 52 -9.20 2.40 24.19
CA ARG A 52 -8.33 1.41 23.59
C ARG A 52 -9.29 0.40 22.99
N ILE A 53 -9.76 0.66 21.78
CA ILE A 53 -10.50 -0.30 20.99
C ILE A 53 -9.47 -1.36 20.59
N ALA A 54 -9.23 -2.29 21.50
CA ALA A 54 -8.43 -3.48 21.28
C ALA A 54 -9.39 -4.56 20.78
N ALA A 55 -9.81 -4.45 19.53
CA ALA A 55 -10.38 -5.59 18.84
C ALA A 55 -9.21 -6.50 18.42
N ALA A 56 -8.84 -7.44 19.28
CA ALA A 56 -7.87 -8.47 18.94
C ALA A 56 -8.61 -9.67 18.36
N GLN A 57 -8.39 -9.95 17.08
CA GLN A 57 -8.80 -11.20 16.47
C GLN A 57 -7.55 -12.00 16.14
N ASN A 58 -7.44 -13.21 16.70
CA ASN A 58 -6.37 -14.14 16.38
C ASN A 58 -6.59 -14.67 14.98
N THR A 59 -5.89 -14.08 14.01
CA THR A 59 -5.91 -14.54 12.63
C THR A 59 -4.63 -15.35 12.39
N PRO A 60 -4.72 -16.62 11.95
CA PRO A 60 -3.52 -17.40 11.61
C PRO A 60 -2.75 -16.70 10.49
N MET A 61 -1.41 -16.84 10.52
CA MET A 61 -0.56 -16.26 9.49
C MET A 61 -0.96 -16.83 8.12
N PRO A 62 -1.34 -15.99 7.14
CA PRO A 62 -1.70 -16.48 5.83
C PRO A 62 -0.46 -17.04 5.11
N ASN A 63 -0.64 -18.15 4.40
CA ASN A 63 0.42 -18.75 3.59
C ASN A 63 0.51 -18.00 2.24
N PRO A 64 1.58 -17.24 1.95
CA PRO A 64 1.67 -16.51 0.71
C PRO A 64 1.90 -17.48 -0.48
N PRO A 65 1.41 -17.14 -1.69
CA PRO A 65 1.76 -17.84 -2.91
C PRO A 65 3.27 -17.86 -3.15
N ARG A 66 3.75 -18.81 -3.97
CA ARG A 66 5.17 -18.89 -4.35
C ARG A 66 5.63 -17.56 -4.94
N GLY A 67 6.75 -17.03 -4.45
CA GLY A 67 7.35 -15.78 -4.91
C GLY A 67 6.79 -14.51 -4.26
N ILE A 68 5.89 -14.63 -3.28
CA ILE A 68 5.33 -13.49 -2.53
C ILE A 68 5.78 -13.58 -1.07
N THR A 69 6.19 -12.44 -0.50
CA THR A 69 6.54 -12.34 0.93
C THR A 69 5.28 -12.09 1.76
N THR A 70 5.31 -12.45 3.04
CA THR A 70 4.23 -12.14 3.99
C THR A 70 4.02 -10.63 4.14
N VAL A 71 5.09 -9.83 4.07
CA VAL A 71 5.02 -8.36 4.05
C VAL A 71 4.17 -7.87 2.88
N ASN A 72 4.43 -8.33 1.67
CA ASN A 72 3.68 -7.90 0.49
C ASN A 72 2.19 -8.27 0.60
N LEU A 73 1.89 -9.41 1.24
CA LEU A 73 0.52 -9.85 1.48
C LEU A 73 -0.21 -8.93 2.47
N VAL A 74 0.46 -8.53 3.55
CA VAL A 74 -0.09 -7.57 4.52
C VAL A 74 -0.25 -6.17 3.92
N GLU A 75 0.70 -5.73 3.10
CA GLU A 75 0.61 -4.45 2.38
C GLU A 75 -0.56 -4.46 1.39
N ALA A 76 -0.74 -5.55 0.64
CA ALA A 76 -1.87 -5.72 -0.28
C ALA A 76 -3.22 -5.75 0.46
N ALA A 77 -3.31 -6.48 1.57
CA ALA A 77 -4.52 -6.51 2.39
C ALA A 77 -4.86 -5.11 2.95
N THR A 78 -3.83 -4.37 3.38
CA THR A 78 -3.98 -2.98 3.86
C THR A 78 -4.50 -2.06 2.76
N ALA A 79 -3.90 -2.12 1.57
CA ALA A 79 -4.35 -1.35 0.40
C ALA A 79 -5.80 -1.69 0.02
N TRP A 80 -6.17 -2.98 0.07
CA TRP A 80 -7.54 -3.44 -0.20
C TRP A 80 -8.55 -2.89 0.80
N VAL A 81 -8.23 -2.91 2.09
CA VAL A 81 -9.10 -2.33 3.14
C VAL A 81 -9.29 -0.83 2.91
N MET A 82 -8.21 -0.10 2.62
CA MET A 82 -8.30 1.33 2.30
C MET A 82 -9.14 1.60 1.04
N HIS A 83 -8.96 0.77 0.00
CA HIS A 83 -9.79 0.80 -1.20
C HIS A 83 -11.27 0.65 -0.89
N ARG A 84 -11.63 -0.36 -0.08
CA ARG A 84 -13.02 -0.61 0.29
C ARG A 84 -13.67 0.55 1.04
N HIS A 85 -12.91 1.27 1.87
CA HIS A 85 -13.44 2.35 2.68
C HIS A 85 -13.50 3.70 1.94
N GLY A 86 -12.51 4.02 1.10
CA GLY A 86 -12.43 5.33 0.43
C GLY A 86 -12.61 5.32 -1.08
N SER A 87 -12.80 4.14 -1.70
CA SER A 87 -12.69 3.91 -3.15
C SER A 87 -11.43 4.49 -3.87
N PRO A 88 -10.24 4.63 -3.24
CA PRO A 88 -9.02 5.04 -3.95
C PRO A 88 -8.60 4.01 -4.99
N THR A 89 -8.56 4.37 -6.27
CA THR A 89 -7.97 3.49 -7.32
C THR A 89 -6.45 3.55 -7.34
N ASP A 90 -5.85 4.55 -6.71
CA ASP A 90 -4.41 4.76 -6.65
C ASP A 90 -4.00 5.17 -5.23
N LEU A 91 -3.21 4.33 -4.58
CA LEU A 91 -2.79 4.46 -3.19
C LEU A 91 -1.27 4.50 -3.09
N ILE A 92 -0.74 5.31 -2.18
CA ILE A 92 0.68 5.24 -1.79
C ILE A 92 0.76 4.92 -0.31
N LEU A 93 1.40 3.80 -0.01
CA LEU A 93 1.75 3.38 1.35
C LEU A 93 3.23 3.69 1.62
N GLY A 94 3.56 4.06 2.84
CA GLY A 94 4.96 4.21 3.25
C GLY A 94 5.53 2.86 3.65
N GLN A 95 6.55 2.39 2.94
CA GLN A 95 7.27 1.15 3.26
C GLN A 95 8.63 1.47 3.87
N THR A 96 8.96 0.79 4.97
CA THR A 96 10.25 0.92 5.63
C THR A 96 11.23 -0.09 5.04
N ILE A 97 12.38 0.38 4.57
CA ILE A 97 13.50 -0.46 4.15
C ILE A 97 14.68 -0.25 5.10
N THR A 98 15.44 -1.31 5.38
CA THR A 98 16.58 -1.26 6.32
C THR A 98 17.80 -0.53 5.76
N GLY A 99 17.88 -0.37 4.44
CA GLY A 99 19.01 0.26 3.73
C GLY A 99 20.33 -0.51 3.81
N ARG A 100 20.39 -1.66 4.49
CA ARG A 100 21.62 -2.46 4.71
C ARG A 100 21.96 -3.44 3.59
N SER A 101 21.09 -3.57 2.58
CA SER A 101 21.31 -4.46 1.42
C SER A 101 21.80 -3.72 0.18
N ILE A 102 22.21 -2.45 0.30
CA ILE A 102 22.79 -1.72 -0.83
C ILE A 102 24.25 -2.11 -1.02
N ALA A 103 24.74 -2.04 -2.26
CA ALA A 103 26.11 -2.39 -2.64
C ALA A 103 27.15 -1.35 -2.15
N VAL A 104 27.22 -1.15 -0.84
CA VAL A 104 28.21 -0.29 -0.17
C VAL A 104 29.02 -1.18 0.75
N PRO A 105 30.35 -1.28 0.56
CA PRO A 105 31.22 -2.11 1.41
C PRO A 105 31.07 -1.74 2.89
N GLY A 106 30.84 -2.74 3.75
CA GLY A 106 30.76 -2.59 5.20
C GLY A 106 29.45 -2.00 5.74
N ILE A 107 28.41 -1.84 4.92
CA ILE A 107 27.14 -1.23 5.38
C ILE A 107 26.37 -2.08 6.41
N ASP A 108 26.60 -3.37 6.40
CA ASP A 108 26.09 -4.33 7.37
C ASP A 108 26.66 -4.08 8.78
N THR A 109 27.89 -3.57 8.89
CA THR A 109 28.57 -3.30 10.17
C THR A 109 28.50 -1.85 10.64
N VAL A 110 27.91 -0.95 9.84
CA VAL A 110 27.75 0.46 10.21
C VAL A 110 26.81 0.61 11.41
N LEU A 111 27.33 1.28 12.45
CA LEU A 111 26.56 1.76 13.60
C LEU A 111 25.90 3.09 13.22
N GLY A 112 24.58 3.05 12.97
CA GLY A 112 23.81 4.23 12.59
C GLY A 112 22.44 3.88 12.01
N VAL A 113 21.62 4.92 11.83
CA VAL A 113 20.28 4.81 11.23
C VAL A 113 20.42 4.62 9.72
N CYS A 114 20.30 3.37 9.27
CA CYS A 114 20.32 3.00 7.85
C CYS A 114 18.91 2.89 7.25
N LEU A 115 17.86 3.02 8.08
CA LEU A 115 16.48 2.86 7.63
C LEU A 115 16.07 4.01 6.71
N ASN A 116 15.24 3.69 5.73
CA ASN A 116 14.64 4.65 4.82
C ASN A 116 13.16 4.34 4.65
N PHE A 117 12.34 5.38 4.49
CA PHE A 117 10.93 5.24 4.16
C PHE A 117 10.75 5.56 2.69
N ILE A 118 10.22 4.61 1.93
CA ILE A 118 9.98 4.76 0.50
C ILE A 118 8.48 4.67 0.20
N PRO A 119 7.98 5.42 -0.78
CA PRO A 119 6.60 5.29 -1.21
C PRO A 119 6.41 4.01 -2.04
N PHE A 120 5.46 3.19 -1.62
CA PHE A 120 4.97 2.00 -2.32
C PHE A 120 3.60 2.31 -2.93
N ARG A 121 3.53 2.44 -4.26
CA ARG A 121 2.30 2.76 -4.99
C ARG A 121 1.55 1.50 -5.40
N VAL A 122 0.25 1.45 -5.08
CA VAL A 122 -0.67 0.37 -5.41
C VAL A 122 -1.81 0.92 -6.24
N THR A 123 -2.04 0.32 -7.41
CA THR A 123 -3.17 0.65 -8.28
C THR A 123 -4.19 -0.48 -8.24
N LEU A 124 -5.44 -0.15 -7.95
CA LEU A 124 -6.56 -1.08 -7.84
C LEU A 124 -7.63 -0.73 -8.87
N PRO A 125 -8.29 -1.73 -9.48
CA PRO A 125 -9.39 -1.47 -10.40
C PRO A 125 -10.56 -0.80 -9.67
N PRO A 126 -11.37 0.03 -10.36
CA PRO A 126 -12.53 0.66 -9.76
C PRO A 126 -13.54 -0.39 -9.29
N ALA A 127 -14.15 -0.13 -8.12
CA ALA A 127 -15.08 -1.04 -7.44
C ALA A 127 -16.28 -1.48 -8.31
N SER A 128 -16.62 -0.72 -9.36
CA SER A 128 -17.70 -1.06 -10.29
C SER A 128 -17.41 -2.28 -11.19
N CYS A 129 -16.18 -2.79 -11.19
CA CYS A 129 -15.76 -3.89 -12.08
C CYS A 129 -15.38 -5.18 -11.32
N ALA A 130 -15.88 -5.39 -10.10
CA ALA A 130 -15.67 -6.63 -9.33
C ALA A 130 -16.79 -7.67 -9.49
N THR A 131 -17.77 -7.43 -10.37
CA THR A 131 -18.85 -8.37 -10.70
C THR A 131 -18.94 -8.60 -12.21
N ALA A 132 -17.89 -9.19 -12.78
CA ALA A 132 -18.12 -10.09 -13.92
C ALA A 132 -18.28 -11.49 -13.32
N PRO A 133 -19.50 -12.04 -13.17
CA PRO A 133 -19.65 -13.45 -12.91
C PRO A 133 -18.91 -14.18 -14.04
N THR A 134 -17.95 -15.02 -13.66
CA THR A 134 -17.31 -16.01 -14.51
C THR A 134 -18.41 -16.80 -15.19
N GLY A 135 -18.74 -16.43 -16.43
CA GLY A 135 -19.78 -17.09 -17.20
C GLY A 135 -19.44 -18.56 -17.40
N PRO A 136 -20.40 -19.49 -17.20
CA PRO A 136 -20.16 -20.88 -17.53
C PRO A 136 -19.94 -21.05 -19.03
N ARG A 137 -18.93 -21.87 -19.38
CA ARG A 137 -18.57 -22.33 -20.71
C ARG A 137 -19.80 -22.62 -21.59
N LYS A 138 -19.79 -22.13 -22.83
CA LYS A 138 -20.75 -22.50 -23.90
C LYS A 138 -20.92 -24.04 -23.95
N PRO A 139 -22.14 -24.57 -23.81
CA PRO A 139 -22.48 -25.89 -24.29
C PRO A 139 -23.06 -25.80 -25.71
N GLY A 140 -22.50 -26.59 -26.62
CA GLY A 140 -23.13 -27.09 -27.86
C GLY A 140 -23.88 -26.09 -28.75
N CYS A 141 -23.21 -25.51 -29.75
CA CYS A 141 -23.91 -25.20 -30.99
C CYS A 141 -23.89 -26.45 -31.85
N HIS A 142 -25.03 -27.14 -31.89
CA HIS A 142 -25.33 -28.18 -32.86
C HIS A 142 -25.12 -27.64 -34.27
N GLU A 143 -24.26 -28.33 -35.01
CA GLU A 143 -24.08 -28.23 -36.44
C GLU A 143 -25.24 -28.96 -37.11
N SER A 144 -26.14 -28.21 -37.75
CA SER A 144 -27.12 -28.66 -38.75
C SER A 144 -27.84 -27.40 -39.24
N SER A 145 -27.95 -27.03 -40.51
CA SER A 145 -27.71 -27.71 -41.78
C SER A 145 -27.85 -26.65 -42.86
N SER A 146 -27.10 -26.74 -43.97
CA SER A 146 -27.65 -26.44 -45.29
C SER A 146 -26.78 -27.08 -46.37
N ILE A 147 -27.02 -28.36 -46.60
CA ILE A 147 -26.94 -28.95 -47.94
C ILE A 147 -28.38 -28.99 -48.44
N ARG A 148 -28.66 -28.26 -49.52
CA ARG A 148 -29.59 -28.71 -50.55
C ARG A 148 -29.24 -28.04 -51.89
N MET A 149 -29.08 -28.93 -52.88
CA MET A 149 -29.06 -28.81 -54.35
C MET A 149 -29.07 -27.43 -54.99
#